data_AF-A0A6S6P0E7-F1
#
_entry.id   AF-A0A6S6P0E7-F1
#
_cell.length_a   1.000
_cell.length_b   1.000
_cell.length_c   1.000
_cell.angle_alpha   90.00
_cell.angle_beta   90.00
_cell.angle_gamma   90.00
#
_symmetry.space_group_name_H-M   'P 1'
#
loop_
_entity.id
_entity.type
_entity.pdbx_description
1 polymer ?
#
loop_
_entity_poly.entity_id
_entity_poly.type
_entity_poly.pdbx_seq_one_letter_code
_entity_poly.pdbx_strand_id
1 'polypeptide(L)'
;MTNRAALFDAAFGERPQAWPLPAATDPEQRWWRAVAAGGQGRYAVALGELGTLHRTSAPALRSLAMSTRASFLRQLGGHREAAGWDGRALAAAGGDAEAVADALIGLAADALGVGRFAASERLLDCAVGPVDDADDARLPIRLDWVGAELAMMRGDGATAVVHAERAVAAAAAHPSTRHRLKSEVVLAAALCSHGQLDRSRAIADAALDRSGDLGLVPLRWALASLLADIGSAAYTPGQVSDFRVASADTVRRRGGVWSDR
;
A
#
# COMPACT_ATOMS: atom_id res chain seq x y z
N MET A 1 -0.54 24.51 12.65
CA MET A 1 -1.33 23.32 12.27
C MET A 1 -1.56 22.47 13.50
N THR A 2 -2.78 22.00 13.77
CA THR A 2 -3.05 21.13 14.93
C THR A 2 -2.36 19.77 14.78
N ASN A 3 -2.09 19.05 15.88
CA ASN A 3 -1.53 17.70 15.81
C ASN A 3 -2.39 16.78 14.94
N ARG A 4 -3.72 16.88 15.06
CA ARG A 4 -4.69 16.13 14.23
C ARG A 4 -4.46 16.37 12.73
N ALA A 5 -4.44 17.64 12.31
CA ALA A 5 -4.21 17.99 10.91
C ALA A 5 -2.84 17.53 10.42
N ALA A 6 -1.79 17.64 11.25
CA ALA A 6 -0.44 17.15 10.92
C ALA A 6 -0.35 15.65 10.70
N LEU A 7 -1.01 14.88 11.57
CA LEU A 7 -1.01 13.42 11.46
C LEU A 7 -1.86 12.94 10.29
N PHE A 8 -3.03 13.55 10.08
CA PHE A 8 -3.85 13.26 8.92
C PHE A 8 -3.11 13.60 7.62
N ASP A 9 -2.50 14.78 7.53
CA ASP A 9 -1.79 15.23 6.32
C ASP A 9 -0.59 14.35 5.97
N ALA A 10 0.13 13.83 6.98
CA ALA A 10 1.20 12.85 6.77
C ALA A 10 0.68 11.46 6.37
N ALA A 11 -0.48 11.05 6.87
CA ALA A 11 -1.05 9.73 6.60
C ALA A 11 -1.82 9.65 5.28
N PHE A 12 -2.61 10.69 4.98
CA PHE A 12 -3.63 10.71 3.93
C PHE A 12 -3.71 12.04 3.17
N GLY A 13 -2.83 13.02 3.46
CA GLY A 13 -2.75 14.28 2.74
C GLY A 13 -1.47 14.42 1.91
N GLU A 14 -0.97 15.65 1.86
CA GLU A 14 0.03 16.09 0.88
C GLU A 14 1.47 15.94 1.36
N ARG A 15 1.68 15.76 2.67
CA ARG A 15 3.02 15.77 3.30
C ARG A 15 3.43 14.41 3.89
N PRO A 16 3.48 13.32 3.10
CA PRO A 16 3.89 12.00 3.61
C PRO A 16 5.34 11.96 4.12
N GLN A 17 6.19 12.92 3.74
CA GLN A 17 7.58 13.06 4.18
C GLN A 17 7.73 13.65 5.59
N ALA A 18 6.65 14.14 6.21
CA ALA A 18 6.72 14.79 7.51
C ALA A 18 7.32 13.84 8.58
N TRP A 19 8.44 14.26 9.16
CA TRP A 19 9.10 13.56 10.26
C TRP A 19 9.99 14.54 11.07
N PRO A 20 10.01 14.48 12.41
CA PRO A 20 9.24 13.58 13.28
C PRO A 20 7.74 13.90 13.29
N LEU A 21 6.91 12.88 13.52
CA LEU A 21 5.46 13.04 13.64
C LEU A 21 5.09 13.56 15.05
N PRO A 22 4.10 14.48 15.21
CA PRO A 22 3.58 14.91 16.51
C PRO A 22 2.97 13.76 17.30
N ALA A 23 3.10 13.77 18.63
CA ALA A 23 2.50 12.72 19.48
C ALA A 23 0.98 12.63 19.29
N ALA A 24 0.45 11.41 19.18
CA ALA A 24 -0.99 11.18 19.11
C ALA A 24 -1.62 11.34 20.50
N THR A 25 -2.75 12.03 20.55
CA THR A 25 -3.53 12.23 21.79
C THR A 25 -4.74 11.31 21.89
N ASP A 26 -5.11 10.62 20.81
CA ASP A 26 -6.25 9.71 20.73
C ASP A 26 -5.94 8.48 19.85
N PRO A 27 -6.78 7.43 19.89
CA PRO A 27 -6.58 6.21 19.10
C PRO A 27 -6.54 6.44 17.57
N GLU A 28 -7.33 7.37 17.04
CA GLU A 28 -7.41 7.61 15.60
C GLU A 28 -6.14 8.29 15.08
N GLN A 29 -5.69 9.34 15.77
CA GLN A 29 -4.39 9.98 15.52
C GLN A 29 -3.25 8.97 15.58
N ARG A 30 -3.35 7.98 16.47
CA ARG A 30 -2.35 6.93 16.58
C ARG A 30 -2.34 6.00 15.38
N TRP A 31 -3.51 5.66 14.85
CA TRP A 31 -3.61 4.92 13.60
C TRP A 31 -2.99 5.71 12.44
N TRP A 32 -3.26 7.02 12.33
CA TRP A 32 -2.62 7.86 11.32
C TRP A 32 -1.10 7.94 11.47
N ARG A 33 -0.59 8.03 12.70
CA ARG A 33 0.86 7.92 12.96
C ARG A 33 1.44 6.62 12.43
N ALA A 34 0.75 5.50 12.67
CA ALA A 34 1.18 4.20 12.17
C ALA A 34 1.20 4.16 10.64
N VAL A 35 0.13 4.64 10.00
CA VAL A 35 0.01 4.71 8.53
C VAL A 35 1.13 5.57 7.93
N ALA A 36 1.37 6.76 8.47
CA ALA A 36 2.44 7.66 8.01
C ALA A 36 3.83 7.04 8.20
N ALA A 37 4.13 6.52 9.40
CA ALA A 37 5.40 5.88 9.70
C ALA A 37 5.65 4.65 8.80
N GLY A 38 4.64 3.80 8.60
CA GLY A 38 4.72 2.62 7.73
C GLY A 38 4.97 3.00 6.27
N GLY A 39 4.31 4.04 5.76
CA GLY A 39 4.57 4.59 4.43
C GLY A 39 6.02 5.03 4.21
N GLN A 40 6.69 5.51 5.26
CA GLN A 40 8.11 5.89 5.25
C GLN A 40 9.07 4.71 5.51
N GLY A 41 8.54 3.48 5.63
CA GLY A 41 9.30 2.28 5.99
C GLY A 41 9.75 2.24 7.46
N ARG A 42 9.16 3.05 8.34
CA ARG A 42 9.44 3.09 9.79
C ARG A 42 8.62 2.06 10.57
N TYR A 43 8.80 0.79 10.22
CA TYR A 43 7.96 -0.31 10.70
C TYR A 43 8.02 -0.52 12.21
N ALA A 44 9.16 -0.35 12.88
CA ALA A 44 9.24 -0.46 14.33
C ALA A 44 8.32 0.55 15.05
N VAL A 45 8.31 1.80 14.59
CA VAL A 45 7.42 2.84 15.11
C VAL A 45 5.98 2.49 14.77
N ALA A 46 5.70 2.17 13.50
CA ALA A 46 4.35 1.90 13.04
C ALA A 46 3.71 0.71 13.79
N LEU A 47 4.43 -0.40 13.93
CA LEU A 47 3.97 -1.58 14.66
C LEU A 47 3.81 -1.32 16.16
N GLY A 48 4.67 -0.48 16.75
CA GLY A 48 4.51 -0.03 18.14
C GLY A 48 3.20 0.73 18.35
N GLU A 49 2.87 1.66 17.45
CA GLU A 49 1.61 2.40 17.49
C GLU A 49 0.40 1.46 17.33
N LEU A 50 0.42 0.57 16.33
CA LEU A 50 -0.67 -0.41 16.08
C LEU A 50 -0.86 -1.39 17.25
N GLY A 51 0.23 -1.80 17.91
CA GLY A 51 0.17 -2.72 19.06
C GLY A 51 -0.67 -2.18 20.22
N THR A 52 -0.72 -0.86 20.39
CA THR A 52 -1.56 -0.24 21.42
C THR A 52 -3.05 -0.20 21.03
N LEU A 53 -3.35 -0.14 19.72
CA LEU A 53 -4.73 -0.10 19.21
C LEU A 53 -5.46 -1.42 19.36
N HIS A 54 -4.76 -2.53 19.62
CA HIS A 54 -5.39 -3.82 19.89
C HIS A 54 -6.39 -3.76 21.06
N ARG A 55 -6.16 -2.86 22.03
CA ARG A 55 -7.00 -2.68 23.23
C ARG A 55 -8.11 -1.63 23.08
N THR A 56 -8.28 -1.04 21.90
CA THR A 56 -9.34 -0.04 21.70
C THR A 56 -10.72 -0.69 21.79
N SER A 57 -11.69 0.05 22.33
CA SER A 57 -13.11 -0.33 22.38
C SER A 57 -13.83 -0.08 21.05
N ALA A 58 -13.21 0.64 20.10
CA ALA A 58 -13.77 0.94 18.78
C ALA A 58 -13.48 -0.21 17.77
N PRO A 59 -14.48 -1.03 17.40
CA PRO A 59 -14.24 -2.23 16.58
C PRO A 59 -13.72 -1.92 15.18
N ALA A 60 -14.29 -0.92 14.50
CA ALA A 60 -13.85 -0.48 13.18
C ALA A 60 -12.37 -0.05 13.17
N LEU A 61 -11.98 0.83 14.11
CA LEU A 61 -10.58 1.26 14.24
C LEU A 61 -9.64 0.09 14.57
N ARG A 62 -10.08 -0.87 15.38
CA ARG A 62 -9.31 -2.08 15.68
C ARG A 62 -9.10 -2.92 14.43
N SER A 63 -10.13 -3.08 13.60
CA SER A 63 -10.04 -3.74 12.29
C SER A 63 -9.04 -3.00 11.38
N LEU A 64 -9.21 -1.69 11.18
CA LEU A 64 -8.32 -0.88 10.35
C LEU A 64 -6.85 -0.95 10.81
N ALA A 65 -6.61 -0.99 12.13
CA ALA A 65 -5.27 -1.19 12.68
C ALA A 65 -4.69 -2.57 12.36
N MET A 66 -5.50 -3.64 12.40
CA MET A 66 -5.10 -4.99 12.00
C MET A 66 -4.81 -5.06 10.50
N SER A 67 -5.67 -4.50 9.65
CA SER A 67 -5.44 -4.46 8.19
C SER A 67 -4.23 -3.60 7.82
N THR A 68 -3.97 -2.53 8.57
CA THR A 68 -2.75 -1.72 8.41
C THR A 68 -1.51 -2.56 8.73
N ARG A 69 -1.53 -3.35 9.80
CA ARG A 69 -0.44 -4.29 10.11
C ARG A 69 -0.26 -5.33 9.00
N ALA A 70 -1.36 -5.91 8.51
CA ALA A 70 -1.33 -6.87 7.42
C ALA A 70 -0.69 -6.28 6.15
N SER A 71 -1.06 -5.04 5.81
CA SER A 71 -0.47 -4.32 4.66
C SER A 71 1.05 -4.18 4.74
N PHE A 72 1.60 -3.97 5.95
CA PHE A 72 3.04 -3.88 6.16
C PHE A 72 3.72 -5.22 5.92
N LEU A 73 3.15 -6.30 6.45
CA LEU A 73 3.66 -7.66 6.27
C LEU A 73 3.65 -8.03 4.79
N ARG A 74 2.53 -7.80 4.11
CA ARG A 74 2.35 -8.06 2.67
C ARG A 74 3.33 -7.27 1.80
N GLN A 75 3.57 -6.00 2.11
CA GLN A 75 4.56 -5.19 1.40
C GLN A 75 5.98 -5.73 1.53
N LEU A 76 6.26 -6.48 2.59
CA LEU A 76 7.54 -7.14 2.83
C LEU A 76 7.54 -8.62 2.39
N GLY A 77 6.52 -9.06 1.66
CA GLY A 77 6.37 -10.41 1.12
C GLY A 77 5.67 -11.42 2.05
N GLY A 78 5.28 -11.02 3.26
CA GLY A 78 4.70 -11.88 4.29
C GLY A 78 3.22 -12.18 4.14
N HIS A 79 2.78 -12.62 2.96
CA HIS A 79 1.35 -12.77 2.62
C HIS A 79 0.58 -13.74 3.54
N ARG A 80 1.21 -14.84 3.98
CA ARG A 80 0.56 -15.81 4.88
C ARG A 80 0.29 -15.23 6.26
N GLU A 81 1.24 -14.47 6.81
CA GLU A 81 1.04 -13.82 8.11
C GLU A 81 0.02 -12.68 7.98
N ALA A 82 0.12 -11.89 6.90
CA ALA A 82 -0.83 -10.83 6.58
C ALA A 82 -2.27 -11.37 6.50
N ALA A 83 -2.50 -12.53 5.87
CA ALA A 83 -3.83 -13.13 5.77
C ALA A 83 -4.43 -13.44 7.14
N GLY A 84 -3.60 -13.86 8.10
CA GLY A 84 -4.03 -14.07 9.48
C GLY A 84 -4.41 -12.78 10.19
N TRP A 85 -3.82 -11.64 9.82
CA TRP A 85 -4.19 -10.32 10.35
C TRP A 85 -5.44 -9.76 9.67
N ASP A 86 -5.52 -9.80 8.34
CA ASP A 86 -6.70 -9.32 7.60
C ASP A 86 -7.95 -10.18 7.93
N GLY A 87 -7.80 -11.49 8.19
CA GLY A 87 -8.89 -12.34 8.68
C GLY A 87 -9.39 -11.96 10.07
N ARG A 88 -8.48 -11.59 11.00
CA ARG A 88 -8.87 -11.05 12.31
C ARG A 88 -9.50 -9.66 12.20
N ALA A 89 -9.02 -8.84 11.26
CA ALA A 89 -9.58 -7.53 10.97
C ALA A 89 -11.04 -7.67 10.52
N LEU A 90 -11.31 -8.56 9.56
CA LEU A 90 -12.67 -8.84 9.09
C LEU A 90 -13.60 -9.29 10.23
N ALA A 91 -13.14 -10.19 11.10
CA ALA A 91 -13.92 -10.61 12.28
C ALA A 91 -14.14 -9.46 13.29
N ALA A 92 -13.23 -8.50 13.38
CA ALA A 92 -13.31 -7.35 14.27
C ALA A 92 -14.08 -6.16 13.68
N ALA A 93 -14.30 -6.12 12.36
CA ALA A 93 -14.92 -5.00 11.66
C ALA A 93 -16.36 -4.72 12.12
N GLY A 94 -17.07 -5.74 12.61
CA GLY A 94 -18.48 -5.60 12.97
C GLY A 94 -19.33 -5.34 11.73
N GLY A 95 -20.23 -4.36 11.78
CA GLY A 95 -21.05 -3.93 10.64
C GLY A 95 -20.53 -2.69 9.93
N ASP A 96 -19.29 -2.26 10.21
CA ASP A 96 -18.70 -1.07 9.62
C ASP A 96 -18.22 -1.36 8.18
N ALA A 97 -18.82 -0.70 7.20
CA ALA A 97 -18.57 -0.96 5.78
C ALA A 97 -17.12 -0.69 5.39
N GLU A 98 -16.51 0.38 5.90
CA GLU A 98 -15.10 0.72 5.62
C GLU A 98 -14.15 -0.38 6.12
N ALA A 99 -14.32 -0.78 7.37
CA ALA A 99 -13.50 -1.82 7.98
C ALA A 99 -13.68 -3.20 7.32
N VAL A 100 -14.91 -3.53 6.88
CA VAL A 100 -15.19 -4.77 6.15
C VAL A 100 -14.52 -4.74 4.77
N ALA A 101 -14.69 -3.64 4.03
CA ALA A 101 -14.08 -3.46 2.71
C ALA A 101 -12.54 -3.54 2.77
N ASP A 102 -11.90 -2.80 3.69
CA ASP A 102 -10.44 -2.76 3.79
C ASP A 102 -9.85 -4.15 4.10
N ALA A 103 -10.51 -4.92 4.97
CA ALA A 103 -10.12 -6.28 5.32
C ALA A 103 -10.34 -7.29 4.19
N LEU A 104 -11.45 -7.20 3.45
CA LEU A 104 -11.71 -8.07 2.29
C LEU A 104 -10.71 -7.81 1.16
N ILE A 105 -10.43 -6.54 0.85
CA ILE A 105 -9.41 -6.16 -0.14
C ILE A 105 -8.02 -6.65 0.31
N GLY A 106 -7.71 -6.54 1.61
CA GLY A 106 -6.47 -7.06 2.20
C GLY A 106 -6.33 -8.57 2.04
N LEU A 107 -7.37 -9.33 2.41
CA LEU A 107 -7.43 -10.78 2.23
C LEU A 107 -7.30 -11.19 0.76
N ALA A 108 -7.89 -10.43 -0.17
CA ALA A 108 -7.74 -10.67 -1.59
C ALA A 108 -6.28 -10.55 -2.02
N ALA A 109 -5.61 -9.48 -1.61
CA ALA A 109 -4.19 -9.26 -1.91
C ALA A 109 -3.26 -10.33 -1.30
N ASP A 110 -3.60 -10.88 -0.15
CA ASP A 110 -2.85 -12.00 0.43
C ASP A 110 -3.10 -13.32 -0.29
N ALA A 111 -4.36 -13.61 -0.64
CA ALA A 111 -4.71 -14.78 -1.43
C ALA A 111 -3.98 -14.75 -2.78
N LEU A 112 -3.97 -13.61 -3.45
CA LEU A 112 -3.18 -13.34 -4.64
C LEU A 112 -1.69 -13.66 -4.42
N GLY A 113 -1.08 -13.08 -3.37
CA GLY A 113 0.35 -13.20 -3.11
C GLY A 113 0.84 -14.62 -2.81
N VAL A 114 -0.08 -15.56 -2.53
CA VAL A 114 0.23 -16.99 -2.37
C VAL A 114 -0.33 -17.86 -3.51
N GLY A 115 -0.73 -17.25 -4.64
CA GLY A 115 -1.18 -17.96 -5.84
C GLY A 115 -2.63 -18.45 -5.81
N ARG A 116 -3.46 -18.03 -4.85
CA ARG A 116 -4.87 -18.43 -4.72
C ARG A 116 -5.79 -17.48 -5.48
N PHE A 117 -5.59 -17.37 -6.80
CA PHE A 117 -6.25 -16.37 -7.66
C PHE A 117 -7.79 -16.43 -7.60
N ALA A 118 -8.39 -17.63 -7.64
CA ALA A 118 -9.84 -17.77 -7.55
C ALA A 118 -10.40 -17.34 -6.18
N ALA A 119 -9.61 -17.44 -5.10
CA ALA A 119 -10.02 -16.92 -3.80
C ALA A 119 -9.89 -15.39 -3.76
N SER A 120 -8.81 -14.85 -4.34
CA SER A 120 -8.62 -13.40 -4.49
C SER A 120 -9.78 -12.77 -5.25
N GLU A 121 -10.18 -13.34 -6.39
CA GLU A 121 -11.30 -12.84 -7.19
C GLU A 121 -12.60 -12.77 -6.39
N ARG A 122 -12.99 -13.89 -5.76
CA ARG A 122 -14.21 -13.91 -4.92
C ARG A 122 -14.17 -12.89 -3.78
N LEU A 123 -13.00 -12.67 -3.18
CA LEU A 123 -12.84 -11.68 -2.11
C LEU A 123 -12.99 -10.25 -2.64
N LEU A 124 -12.51 -9.96 -3.85
CA LEU A 124 -12.74 -8.67 -4.52
C LEU A 124 -14.23 -8.49 -4.83
N ASP A 125 -14.90 -9.52 -5.35
CA ASP A 125 -16.35 -9.48 -5.62
C ASP A 125 -17.14 -9.19 -4.34
N CYS A 126 -16.79 -9.85 -3.23
CA CYS A 126 -17.41 -9.60 -1.93
C CYS A 126 -17.12 -8.20 -1.38
N ALA A 127 -16.02 -7.57 -1.78
CA ALA A 127 -15.66 -6.23 -1.33
C ALA A 127 -16.46 -5.13 -2.04
N VAL A 128 -17.01 -5.36 -3.23
CA VAL A 128 -17.70 -4.32 -4.03
C VAL A 128 -18.84 -3.65 -3.24
N GLY A 129 -19.77 -4.43 -2.67
CA GLY A 129 -20.88 -3.87 -1.88
C GLY A 129 -20.40 -3.02 -0.70
N PRO A 130 -19.55 -3.56 0.20
CA PRO A 130 -18.96 -2.78 1.28
C PRO A 130 -18.16 -1.54 0.85
N VAL A 131 -17.53 -1.56 -0.34
CA VAL A 131 -16.84 -0.38 -0.91
C VAL A 131 -17.86 0.69 -1.31
N ASP A 132 -18.95 0.30 -1.95
CA ASP A 132 -20.02 1.22 -2.38
C ASP A 132 -20.78 1.82 -1.17
N ASP A 133 -20.91 1.05 -0.09
CA ASP A 133 -21.57 1.47 1.15
C ASP A 133 -20.68 2.35 2.04
N ALA A 134 -19.36 2.39 1.82
CA ALA A 134 -18.40 3.13 2.62
C ALA A 134 -18.11 4.53 2.06
N ASP A 135 -18.10 5.54 2.93
CA ASP A 135 -17.68 6.91 2.58
C ASP A 135 -16.15 7.10 2.71
N ASP A 136 -15.38 6.23 2.03
CA ASP A 136 -13.92 6.33 2.00
C ASP A 136 -13.36 6.13 0.58
N ALA A 137 -12.89 7.24 -0.01
CA ALA A 137 -12.33 7.28 -1.35
C ALA A 137 -11.04 6.44 -1.54
N ARG A 138 -10.39 5.97 -0.48
CA ARG A 138 -9.25 5.04 -0.58
C ARG A 138 -9.68 3.65 -1.03
N LEU A 139 -10.90 3.24 -0.71
CA LEU A 139 -11.34 1.86 -0.91
C LEU A 139 -11.46 1.50 -2.40
N PRO A 140 -12.10 2.31 -3.27
CA PRO A 140 -12.11 2.04 -4.71
C PRO A 140 -10.70 2.01 -5.31
N ILE A 141 -9.81 2.90 -4.87
CA ILE A 141 -8.40 2.93 -5.32
C ILE A 141 -7.71 1.60 -4.97
N ARG A 142 -7.87 1.13 -3.74
CA ARG A 142 -7.27 -0.13 -3.27
C ARG A 142 -7.88 -1.34 -3.94
N LEU A 143 -9.18 -1.33 -4.20
CA LEU A 143 -9.87 -2.40 -4.94
C LEU A 143 -9.27 -2.53 -6.35
N ASP A 144 -9.11 -1.41 -7.05
CA ASP A 144 -8.50 -1.39 -8.39
C ASP A 144 -7.00 -1.75 -8.36
N TRP A 145 -6.25 -1.44 -7.29
CA TRP A 145 -4.86 -1.94 -7.17
C TRP A 145 -4.79 -3.46 -7.15
N VAL A 146 -5.60 -4.11 -6.31
CA VAL A 146 -5.58 -5.58 -6.18
C VAL A 146 -6.19 -6.23 -7.42
N GLY A 147 -7.20 -5.62 -8.04
CA GLY A 147 -7.73 -6.04 -9.34
C GLY A 147 -6.67 -6.02 -10.44
N ALA A 148 -5.88 -4.95 -10.53
CA ALA A 148 -4.75 -4.86 -11.46
C ALA A 148 -3.71 -5.95 -11.19
N GLU A 149 -3.28 -6.11 -9.94
CA GLU A 149 -2.31 -7.14 -9.55
C GLU A 149 -2.80 -8.57 -9.86
N LEU A 150 -4.10 -8.83 -9.67
CA LEU A 150 -4.72 -10.10 -10.02
C LEU A 150 -4.75 -10.36 -11.53
N ALA A 151 -5.08 -9.35 -12.33
CA ALA A 151 -5.02 -9.47 -13.78
C ALA A 151 -3.58 -9.70 -14.28
N MET A 152 -2.59 -9.00 -13.71
CA MET A 152 -1.17 -9.23 -14.01
C MET A 152 -0.76 -10.68 -13.74
N MET A 153 -1.10 -11.22 -12.57
CA MET A 153 -0.72 -12.59 -12.19
C MET A 153 -1.45 -13.68 -13.00
N ARG A 154 -2.57 -13.34 -13.64
CA ARG A 154 -3.30 -14.22 -14.57
C ARG A 154 -2.85 -14.07 -16.02
N GLY A 155 -1.88 -13.18 -16.31
CA GLY A 155 -1.40 -12.92 -17.66
C GLY A 155 -2.32 -12.05 -18.51
N ASP A 156 -3.32 -11.41 -17.88
CA ASP A 156 -4.23 -10.46 -18.55
C ASP A 156 -3.73 -9.02 -18.36
N GLY A 157 -2.69 -8.67 -19.10
CA GLY A 157 -2.08 -7.34 -19.04
C GLY A 157 -3.03 -6.22 -19.47
N ALA A 158 -3.97 -6.48 -20.38
CA ALA A 158 -4.92 -5.47 -20.84
C ALA A 158 -5.88 -5.06 -19.73
N THR A 159 -6.49 -6.03 -19.06
CA THR A 159 -7.36 -5.78 -17.88
C THR A 159 -6.57 -5.17 -16.73
N ALA A 160 -5.30 -5.59 -16.53
CA ALA A 160 -4.43 -4.99 -15.52
C ALA A 160 -4.25 -3.48 -15.72
N VAL A 161 -4.03 -3.04 -16.95
CA VAL A 161 -3.89 -1.62 -17.29
C VAL A 161 -5.19 -0.86 -17.04
N VAL A 162 -6.35 -1.42 -17.41
CA VAL A 162 -7.66 -0.80 -17.16
C VAL A 162 -7.88 -0.51 -15.67
N HIS A 163 -7.63 -1.50 -14.81
CA HIS A 163 -7.72 -1.30 -13.36
C HIS A 163 -6.72 -0.26 -12.86
N ALA A 164 -5.47 -0.34 -13.31
CA ALA A 164 -4.44 0.60 -12.85
C ALA A 164 -4.72 2.06 -13.28
N GLU A 165 -5.22 2.27 -14.50
CA GLU A 165 -5.62 3.60 -14.98
C GLU A 165 -6.82 4.15 -14.20
N ARG A 166 -7.81 3.31 -13.85
CA ARG A 166 -8.89 3.68 -12.94
C ARG A 166 -8.37 4.09 -11.56
N ALA A 167 -7.44 3.33 -10.98
CA ALA A 167 -6.83 3.67 -9.71
C ALA A 167 -6.04 4.98 -9.74
N VAL A 168 -5.37 5.30 -10.86
CA VAL A 168 -4.70 6.59 -11.07
C VAL A 168 -5.73 7.73 -11.17
N ALA A 169 -6.80 7.55 -11.94
CA ALA A 169 -7.86 8.54 -12.08
C ALA A 169 -8.56 8.84 -10.74
N ALA A 170 -8.91 7.80 -9.98
CA ALA A 170 -9.51 7.95 -8.66
C ALA A 170 -8.53 8.60 -7.66
N ALA A 171 -7.25 8.21 -7.67
CA ALA A 171 -6.25 8.80 -6.79
C ALA A 171 -5.96 10.28 -7.11
N ALA A 172 -6.11 10.72 -8.37
CA ALA A 172 -5.91 12.12 -8.74
C ALA A 172 -6.88 13.07 -8.01
N ALA A 173 -8.10 12.61 -7.71
CA ALA A 173 -9.09 13.33 -6.93
C ALA A 173 -8.89 13.19 -5.41
N HIS A 174 -7.99 12.31 -4.96
CA HIS A 174 -7.75 12.04 -3.54
C HIS A 174 -6.60 12.92 -3.00
N PRO A 175 -6.72 13.52 -1.79
CA PRO A 175 -5.65 14.35 -1.21
C PRO A 175 -4.34 13.60 -0.90
N SER A 176 -4.33 12.26 -0.96
CA SER A 176 -3.22 11.47 -0.45
C SER A 176 -2.14 11.34 -1.51
N THR A 177 -1.04 12.06 -1.33
CA THR A 177 0.14 11.93 -2.20
C THR A 177 0.67 10.49 -2.24
N ARG A 178 0.55 9.74 -1.13
CA ARG A 178 0.95 8.33 -1.11
C ARG A 178 0.07 7.45 -2.00
N HIS A 179 -1.26 7.63 -1.98
CA HIS A 179 -2.14 6.86 -2.85
C HIS A 179 -1.91 7.21 -4.32
N ARG A 180 -1.73 8.49 -4.66
CA ARG A 180 -1.35 8.92 -6.02
C ARG A 180 -0.09 8.21 -6.50
N LEU A 181 0.99 8.27 -5.72
CA LEU A 181 2.25 7.63 -6.09
C LEU A 181 2.12 6.10 -6.16
N LYS A 182 1.42 5.44 -5.23
CA LYS A 182 1.21 3.99 -5.27
C LYS A 182 0.37 3.56 -6.47
N SER A 183 -0.63 4.34 -6.89
CA SER A 183 -1.38 4.08 -8.13
C SER A 183 -0.48 4.10 -9.36
N GLU A 184 0.46 5.05 -9.44
CA GLU A 184 1.43 5.09 -10.54
C GLU A 184 2.41 3.91 -10.51
N VAL A 185 2.83 3.45 -9.32
CA VAL A 185 3.64 2.22 -9.17
C VAL A 185 2.89 1.02 -9.74
N VAL A 186 1.60 0.89 -9.42
CA VAL A 186 0.76 -0.20 -9.94
C VAL A 186 0.57 -0.07 -11.46
N LEU A 187 0.38 1.15 -11.98
CA LEU A 187 0.30 1.40 -13.42
C LEU A 187 1.60 1.04 -14.15
N ALA A 188 2.76 1.41 -13.61
CA ALA A 188 4.05 1.04 -14.20
C ALA A 188 4.21 -0.48 -14.27
N ALA A 189 3.82 -1.21 -13.21
CA ALA A 189 3.85 -2.67 -13.19
C ALA A 189 2.84 -3.28 -14.19
N ALA A 190 1.61 -2.76 -14.28
CA ALA A 190 0.59 -3.22 -15.21
C ALA A 190 1.05 -3.04 -16.67
N LEU A 191 1.60 -1.87 -17.01
CA LEU A 191 2.17 -1.60 -18.32
C LEU A 191 3.34 -2.52 -18.67
N CYS A 192 4.21 -2.81 -17.69
CA CYS A 192 5.28 -3.80 -17.84
C CYS A 192 4.71 -5.18 -18.17
N SER A 193 3.72 -5.65 -17.41
CA SER A 193 3.07 -6.96 -17.62
C SER A 193 2.39 -7.07 -18.98
N HIS A 194 1.91 -5.95 -19.52
CA HIS A 194 1.27 -5.85 -20.82
C HIS A 194 2.26 -5.63 -21.99
N GLY A 195 3.57 -5.52 -21.71
CA GLY A 195 4.61 -5.34 -22.72
C GLY A 195 4.84 -3.88 -23.18
N GLN A 196 4.18 -2.90 -22.54
CA GLN A 196 4.37 -1.47 -22.85
C GLN A 196 5.57 -0.90 -22.09
N LEU A 197 6.77 -1.42 -22.38
CA LEU A 197 7.98 -1.17 -21.60
C LEU A 197 8.40 0.30 -21.57
N ASP A 198 8.32 1.04 -22.68
CA ASP A 198 8.75 2.44 -22.71
C ASP A 198 7.85 3.34 -21.83
N ARG A 199 6.53 3.11 -21.87
CA ARG A 199 5.58 3.82 -21.01
C ARG A 199 5.75 3.42 -19.54
N SER A 200 6.02 2.14 -19.27
CA SER A 200 6.34 1.64 -17.93
C SER A 200 7.58 2.32 -17.35
N ARG A 201 8.69 2.36 -18.11
CA ARG A 201 9.96 3.01 -17.72
C ARG A 201 9.78 4.50 -17.43
N ALA A 202 9.10 5.22 -18.32
CA ALA A 202 8.88 6.66 -18.16
C ALA A 202 8.13 6.99 -16.86
N ILE A 203 7.09 6.22 -16.53
CA ILE A 203 6.34 6.38 -15.27
C ILE A 203 7.19 5.96 -14.08
N ALA A 204 7.90 4.82 -14.18
CA ALA A 204 8.69 4.28 -13.08
C ALA A 204 9.87 5.20 -12.71
N ASP A 205 10.59 5.75 -13.68
CA ASP A 205 11.70 6.70 -13.46
C ASP A 205 11.18 7.97 -12.76
N ALA A 206 10.11 8.58 -13.27
CA ALA A 206 9.51 9.78 -12.67
C ALA A 206 8.92 9.54 -11.27
N ALA A 207 8.37 8.35 -11.02
CA ALA A 207 7.87 7.96 -9.70
C ALA A 207 9.02 7.63 -8.73
N LEU A 208 10.15 7.12 -9.23
CA LEU A 208 11.30 6.78 -8.40
C LEU A 208 11.84 8.01 -7.69
N ASP A 209 12.03 9.11 -8.41
CA ASP A 209 12.52 10.37 -7.84
C ASP A 209 11.55 10.95 -6.82
N ARG A 210 10.26 11.08 -7.20
CA ARG A 210 9.22 11.54 -6.28
C ARG A 210 9.11 10.68 -5.03
N SER A 211 9.25 9.36 -5.14
CA SER A 211 9.24 8.47 -3.97
C SER A 211 10.41 8.75 -3.00
N GLY A 212 11.56 9.18 -3.52
CA GLY A 212 12.71 9.62 -2.74
C GLY A 212 12.43 10.93 -2.00
N ASP A 213 11.97 11.95 -2.74
CA ASP A 213 11.64 13.27 -2.19
C ASP A 213 10.55 13.21 -1.11
N LEU A 214 9.58 12.31 -1.30
CA LEU A 214 8.48 12.08 -0.37
C LEU A 214 8.85 11.13 0.78
N GLY A 215 10.07 10.58 0.81
CA GLY A 215 10.53 9.65 1.84
C GLY A 215 9.76 8.33 1.90
N LEU A 216 9.08 7.94 0.80
CA LEU A 216 8.28 6.72 0.69
C LEU A 216 9.17 5.52 0.31
N VAL A 217 10.08 5.17 1.23
CA VAL A 217 11.16 4.18 1.02
C VAL A 217 10.68 2.84 0.45
N PRO A 218 9.57 2.24 0.93
CA PRO A 218 9.11 0.97 0.35
C PRO A 218 8.65 1.08 -1.10
N LEU A 219 8.06 2.21 -1.51
CA LEU A 219 7.67 2.44 -2.90
C LEU A 219 8.90 2.70 -3.78
N ARG A 220 9.91 3.41 -3.26
CA ARG A 220 11.19 3.56 -3.95
C ARG A 220 11.85 2.21 -4.20
N TRP A 221 11.82 1.30 -3.23
CA TRP A 221 12.31 -0.07 -3.40
C TRP A 221 11.54 -0.83 -4.49
N ALA A 222 10.21 -0.74 -4.51
CA ALA A 222 9.38 -1.42 -5.51
C ALA A 222 9.69 -0.92 -6.94
N LEU A 223 9.82 0.40 -7.12
CA LEU A 223 10.16 1.03 -8.40
C LEU A 223 11.58 0.65 -8.85
N ALA A 224 12.56 0.73 -7.96
CA ALA A 224 13.92 0.30 -8.27
C ALA A 224 14.00 -1.20 -8.60
N SER A 225 13.16 -2.04 -7.98
CA SER A 225 13.07 -3.47 -8.32
C SER A 225 12.49 -3.68 -9.72
N LEU A 226 11.41 -2.97 -10.07
CA LEU A 226 10.85 -3.01 -11.43
C LEU A 226 11.87 -2.56 -12.48
N LEU A 227 12.52 -1.42 -12.27
CA LEU A 227 13.53 -0.87 -13.18
C LEU A 227 14.78 -1.72 -13.28
N ALA A 228 15.13 -2.48 -12.24
CA ALA A 228 16.25 -3.43 -12.31
C ALA A 228 15.96 -4.54 -13.33
N ASP A 229 14.69 -4.95 -13.46
CA ASP A 229 14.29 -6.02 -14.37
C ASP A 229 14.07 -5.52 -15.81
N ILE A 230 13.54 -4.31 -15.99
CA ILE A 230 13.20 -3.77 -17.33
C ILE A 230 14.17 -2.69 -17.85
N GLY A 231 15.15 -2.29 -17.05
CA GLY A 231 16.03 -1.14 -17.33
C GLY A 231 15.39 0.21 -17.01
N SER A 232 16.23 1.24 -16.93
CA SER A 232 15.85 2.65 -16.72
C SER A 232 16.32 3.50 -17.90
N ALA A 233 15.57 4.55 -18.24
CA ALA A 233 15.97 5.55 -19.23
C ALA A 233 16.75 6.71 -18.59
N ALA A 234 16.50 6.98 -17.30
CA ALA A 234 17.14 8.06 -16.55
C ALA A 234 18.42 7.62 -15.80
N TYR A 235 18.56 6.34 -15.49
CA TYR A 235 19.60 5.82 -14.60
C TYR A 235 20.36 4.64 -15.17
N THR A 236 21.64 4.54 -14.81
CA THR A 236 22.45 3.36 -15.10
C THR A 236 22.00 2.15 -14.27
N PRO A 237 22.27 0.90 -14.73
CA PRO A 237 21.96 -0.30 -13.95
C PRO A 237 22.56 -0.29 -12.53
N GLY A 238 23.78 0.26 -12.37
CA GLY A 238 24.43 0.41 -11.07
C GLY A 238 23.64 1.31 -10.12
N GLN A 239 23.21 2.49 -10.59
CA GLN A 239 22.40 3.41 -9.79
C GLN A 239 21.05 2.80 -9.39
N VAL A 240 20.38 2.09 -10.30
CA VAL A 240 19.12 1.40 -10.00
C VAL A 240 19.32 0.34 -8.91
N SER A 241 20.40 -0.45 -9.01
CA SER A 241 20.79 -1.42 -7.98
C SER A 241 21.04 -0.74 -6.62
N ASP A 242 21.77 0.38 -6.61
CA ASP A 242 22.05 1.13 -5.38
C ASP A 242 20.78 1.66 -4.72
N PHE A 243 19.82 2.19 -5.49
CA PHE A 243 18.53 2.61 -4.95
C PHE A 243 17.75 1.46 -4.32
N ARG A 244 17.75 0.29 -4.95
CA ARG A 244 17.09 -0.91 -4.44
C ARG A 244 17.75 -1.37 -3.13
N VAL A 245 19.07 -1.50 -3.09
CA VAL A 245 19.82 -1.95 -1.91
C VAL A 245 19.67 -0.95 -0.76
N ALA A 246 19.88 0.34 -1.00
CA ALA A 246 19.78 1.37 0.03
C ALA A 246 18.37 1.45 0.64
N SER A 247 17.32 1.27 -0.18
CA SER A 247 15.94 1.23 0.29
C SER A 247 15.66 0.00 1.15
N ALA A 248 16.11 -1.18 0.71
CA ALA A 248 15.97 -2.42 1.47
C ALA A 248 16.67 -2.36 2.84
N ASP A 249 17.89 -1.82 2.88
CA ASP A 249 18.66 -1.66 4.11
C ASP A 249 18.04 -0.63 5.05
N THR A 250 17.49 0.45 4.49
CA THR A 250 16.78 1.46 5.28
C THR A 250 15.52 0.87 5.91
N VAL A 251 14.77 0.04 5.18
CA VAL A 251 13.62 -0.70 5.72
C VAL A 251 14.06 -1.63 6.86
N ARG A 252 15.13 -2.41 6.68
CA ARG A 252 15.67 -3.31 7.72
C ARG A 252 16.07 -2.56 8.99
N ARG A 253 16.87 -1.50 8.87
CA ARG A 253 17.30 -0.67 10.02
C ARG A 253 16.13 -0.03 10.76
N ARG A 254 14.99 0.15 10.09
CA ARG A 254 13.77 0.74 10.64
C ARG A 254 12.76 -0.30 11.13
N GLY A 255 13.15 -1.57 11.24
CA GLY A 255 12.36 -2.66 11.82
C GLY A 255 11.50 -3.43 10.83
N GLY A 256 11.71 -3.27 9.51
CA GLY A 256 11.08 -4.12 8.50
C GLY A 256 11.84 -5.43 8.34
N VAL A 257 11.10 -6.54 8.24
CA VAL A 257 11.67 -7.87 7.98
C VAL A 257 11.13 -8.35 6.63
N TRP A 258 12.02 -8.47 5.65
CA TRP A 258 11.68 -9.06 4.35
C TRP A 258 11.44 -10.55 4.53
N SER A 259 10.36 -11.07 3.98
CA SER A 259 10.09 -12.50 3.98
C SER A 259 10.96 -13.17 2.92
N ASP A 260 11.76 -14.14 3.33
CA ASP A 260 12.40 -15.06 2.40
C ASP A 260 11.31 -15.93 1.76
N ARG A 261 11.32 -16.03 0.43
CA ARG A 261 10.37 -16.87 -0.31
C ARG A 261 10.70 -18.35 -0.14
#